data_AF-A0A832RLJ7-F1
#
_entry.id   AF-A0A832RLJ7-F1
#
_cell.length_a   1.000
_cell.length_b   1.000
_cell.length_c   1.000
_cell.angle_alpha   90.00
_cell.angle_beta   90.00
_cell.angle_gamma   90.00
#
_symmetry.space_group_name_H-M   'P 1'
#
loop_
_entity.id
_entity.type
_entity.pdbx_description
1 polymer ?
#
loop_
_entity_poly.entity_id
_entity_poly.type
_entity_poly.pdbx_seq_one_letter_code
_entity_poly.pdbx_strand_id
1 'polypeptide(L)'
;YAEENKTIISVKNGNFVLIDPLQNNFIIEHGAKILAENGDILAGNVTGIKEILQDPQGRVGIYVTKEHFTELRAPKGKVVIANARETVLLDADTVVVNNLINNIKVHAKHLIVFGTTMNYNCEIELTPGGSMTFHDEGSGFALSDDATIKLENGKIFKFRELKTSNMVGFGKQITYDYLDNLDKKTKRDTGFKIGFKFFRKK
;
A
#
# COMPACT_ATOMS: atom_id res chain seq x y z
N TYR A 1 -15.17 -20.22 -2.57
CA TYR A 1 -13.86 -20.77 -3.01
C TYR A 1 -13.35 -21.79 -2.01
N ALA A 2 -13.02 -23.00 -2.49
CA ALA A 2 -12.44 -24.06 -1.66
C ALA A 2 -10.91 -23.91 -1.62
N GLU A 3 -10.29 -24.12 -0.45
CA GLU A 3 -8.85 -23.90 -0.26
C GLU A 3 -8.01 -24.83 -1.15
N GLU A 4 -8.49 -26.04 -1.43
CA GLU A 4 -7.82 -27.03 -2.27
C GLU A 4 -7.65 -26.60 -3.74
N ASN A 5 -8.42 -25.60 -4.20
CA ASN A 5 -8.36 -25.11 -5.59
C ASN A 5 -7.45 -23.89 -5.76
N LYS A 6 -6.74 -23.47 -4.71
CA LYS A 6 -5.83 -22.32 -4.79
C LYS A 6 -4.54 -22.71 -5.49
N THR A 7 -4.23 -21.98 -6.56
CA THR A 7 -2.93 -22.06 -7.22
C THR A 7 -1.83 -21.59 -6.26
N ILE A 8 -0.86 -22.45 -5.98
CA ILE A 8 0.33 -22.14 -5.19
C ILE A 8 1.56 -22.35 -6.05
N ILE A 9 2.34 -21.28 -6.26
CA ILE A 9 3.58 -21.30 -7.03
C ILE A 9 4.72 -20.85 -6.12
N SER A 10 5.80 -21.64 -6.07
CA SER A 10 7.00 -21.32 -5.31
C SER A 10 8.23 -21.40 -6.20
N VAL A 11 8.97 -20.31 -6.27
CA VAL A 11 10.24 -20.16 -6.99
C VAL A 11 11.32 -19.91 -5.95
N LYS A 12 12.18 -20.92 -5.71
CA LYS A 12 13.27 -20.79 -4.73
C LYS A 12 14.38 -19.86 -5.22
N ASN A 13 14.78 -20.01 -6.48
CA ASN A 13 15.83 -19.22 -7.10
C ASN A 13 15.38 -18.78 -8.49
N GLY A 14 15.54 -17.49 -8.80
CA GLY A 14 15.10 -16.91 -10.06
C GLY A 14 13.74 -16.23 -9.96
N ASN A 15 13.30 -15.69 -11.09
CA ASN A 15 12.16 -14.79 -11.15
C ASN A 15 10.88 -15.52 -11.57
N PHE A 16 9.74 -15.09 -11.04
CA PHE A 16 8.44 -15.40 -11.63
C PHE A 16 8.09 -14.29 -12.61
N VAL A 17 8.02 -14.61 -13.90
CA VAL A 17 7.70 -13.64 -14.94
C VAL A 17 6.52 -14.14 -15.73
N LEU A 18 5.49 -13.30 -15.82
CA LEU A 18 4.37 -13.52 -16.71
C LEU A 18 4.58 -12.64 -17.96
N ILE A 19 4.72 -13.27 -19.13
CA ILE A 19 5.19 -12.60 -20.35
C ILE A 19 4.20 -11.51 -20.80
N ASP A 20 4.76 -10.34 -21.06
CA ASP A 20 4.09 -9.13 -21.53
C ASP A 20 2.85 -8.71 -20.69
N PRO A 21 3.09 -8.30 -19.44
CA PRO A 21 2.04 -7.93 -18.51
C PRO A 21 1.18 -6.73 -18.95
N LEU A 22 1.68 -5.94 -19.91
CA LEU A 22 1.01 -4.77 -20.45
C LEU A 22 0.24 -5.06 -21.73
N GLN A 23 0.67 -6.03 -22.56
CA GLN A 23 -0.01 -6.33 -23.84
C GLN A 23 -0.91 -7.57 -23.83
N ASN A 24 -0.61 -8.60 -23.02
CA ASN A 24 -1.27 -9.90 -23.17
C ASN A 24 -2.53 -10.09 -22.29
N ASN A 25 -2.97 -9.07 -21.54
CA ASN A 25 -4.17 -9.10 -20.69
C ASN A 25 -4.23 -10.26 -19.66
N PHE A 26 -3.13 -10.95 -19.39
CA PHE A 26 -3.11 -12.01 -18.38
C PHE A 26 -3.30 -11.43 -16.97
N ILE A 27 -4.13 -12.12 -16.19
CA ILE A 27 -4.52 -11.72 -14.84
C ILE A 27 -4.17 -12.85 -13.87
N ILE A 28 -3.49 -12.53 -12.78
CA ILE A 28 -3.34 -13.44 -11.64
C ILE A 28 -4.54 -13.20 -10.74
N GLU A 29 -5.36 -14.23 -10.53
CA GLU A 29 -6.62 -14.07 -9.83
C GLU A 29 -6.93 -15.21 -8.86
N HIS A 30 -8.09 -15.09 -8.21
CA HIS A 30 -8.73 -16.18 -7.48
C HIS A 30 -7.98 -16.70 -6.24
N GLY A 31 -7.30 -15.82 -5.52
CA GLY A 31 -6.63 -16.18 -4.27
C GLY A 31 -5.34 -16.97 -4.49
N ALA A 32 -4.76 -16.88 -5.69
CA ALA A 32 -3.48 -17.49 -6.00
C ALA A 32 -2.37 -16.97 -5.07
N LYS A 33 -1.42 -17.83 -4.73
CA LYS A 33 -0.28 -17.50 -3.87
C LYS A 33 1.02 -17.78 -4.62
N ILE A 34 1.78 -16.72 -4.89
CA ILE A 34 3.05 -16.81 -5.61
C ILE A 34 4.16 -16.30 -4.70
N LEU A 35 5.18 -17.13 -4.50
CA LEU A 35 6.36 -16.81 -3.71
C LEU A 35 7.61 -16.94 -4.59
N ALA A 36 8.39 -15.86 -4.68
CA ALA A 36 9.75 -15.85 -5.21
C ALA A 36 10.73 -15.58 -4.05
N GLU A 37 11.37 -16.62 -3.51
CA GLU A 37 12.18 -16.49 -2.29
C GLU A 37 13.46 -15.66 -2.50
N ASN A 38 14.15 -15.90 -3.62
CA ASN A 38 15.39 -15.23 -4.00
C ASN A 38 15.30 -14.74 -5.46
N GLY A 39 14.26 -13.98 -5.75
CA GLY A 39 14.06 -13.39 -7.06
C GLY A 39 12.91 -12.39 -7.09
N ASP A 40 12.65 -11.89 -8.29
CA ASP A 40 11.62 -10.88 -8.54
C ASP A 40 10.34 -11.52 -9.09
N ILE A 41 9.21 -10.85 -8.90
CA ILE A 41 7.93 -11.16 -9.51
C ILE A 41 7.57 -10.03 -10.48
N LEU A 42 7.38 -10.36 -11.76
CA LEU A 42 6.93 -9.44 -12.79
C LEU A 42 5.63 -9.98 -13.38
N ALA A 43 4.53 -9.26 -13.19
CA ALA A 43 3.20 -9.71 -13.63
C ALA A 43 2.32 -8.54 -14.10
N GLY A 44 1.18 -8.90 -14.72
CA GLY A 44 0.20 -7.96 -15.26
C GLY A 44 -0.76 -7.47 -14.18
N ASN A 45 -2.04 -7.68 -14.43
CA ASN A 45 -3.07 -7.36 -13.46
C ASN A 45 -3.16 -8.47 -12.41
N VAL A 46 -3.48 -8.08 -11.18
CA VAL A 46 -3.66 -8.98 -10.05
C VAL A 46 -4.99 -8.64 -9.39
N THR A 47 -5.84 -9.65 -9.22
CA THR A 47 -7.19 -9.47 -8.68
C THR A 47 -7.46 -10.49 -7.58
N GLY A 48 -8.03 -10.06 -6.46
CA GLY A 48 -8.56 -10.96 -5.44
C GLY A 48 -10.05 -11.23 -5.59
N ILE A 49 -10.64 -12.01 -4.67
CA ILE A 49 -12.10 -12.23 -4.63
C ILE A 49 -12.65 -11.83 -3.26
N LYS A 50 -13.78 -11.11 -3.27
CA LYS A 50 -14.68 -10.97 -2.11
C LYS A 50 -15.93 -11.82 -2.36
N GLU A 51 -16.18 -12.78 -1.49
CA GLU A 51 -17.38 -13.62 -1.51
C GLU A 51 -18.36 -13.16 -0.43
N ILE A 52 -19.61 -12.92 -0.79
CA ILE A 52 -20.69 -12.66 0.17
C ILE A 52 -21.37 -14.00 0.46
N LEU A 53 -21.24 -14.45 1.70
CA LEU A 53 -21.85 -15.69 2.18
C LEU A 53 -23.05 -15.37 3.07
N GLN A 54 -24.06 -16.23 3.06
CA GLN A 54 -25.12 -16.13 4.07
C GLN A 54 -24.54 -16.35 5.45
N ASP A 55 -25.13 -15.68 6.44
CA ASP A 55 -24.77 -15.87 7.83
C ASP A 55 -24.76 -17.37 8.20
N PRO A 56 -23.66 -17.90 8.78
CA PRO A 56 -23.56 -19.32 9.12
C PRO A 56 -24.63 -19.81 10.11
N GLN A 57 -25.27 -18.89 10.83
CA GLN A 57 -26.37 -19.21 11.76
C GLN A 57 -27.76 -19.13 11.08
N GLY A 58 -27.82 -18.89 9.77
CA GLY A 58 -29.06 -18.87 8.98
C GLY A 58 -29.92 -17.62 9.20
N ARG A 59 -29.36 -16.55 9.81
CA ARG A 59 -30.11 -15.30 10.04
C ARG A 59 -30.40 -14.60 8.72
N VAL A 60 -31.68 -14.36 8.45
CA VAL A 60 -32.14 -13.72 7.21
C VAL A 60 -31.65 -12.27 7.16
N GLY A 61 -31.07 -11.88 6.02
CA GLY A 61 -30.59 -10.51 5.79
C GLY A 61 -29.22 -10.18 6.39
N ILE A 62 -28.57 -11.12 7.07
CA ILE A 62 -27.18 -10.98 7.54
C ILE A 62 -26.27 -11.76 6.59
N TYR A 63 -25.19 -11.10 6.16
CA TYR A 63 -24.18 -11.68 5.29
C TYR A 63 -22.80 -11.55 5.91
N VAL A 64 -21.95 -12.54 5.65
CA VAL A 64 -20.53 -12.52 6.02
C VAL A 64 -19.72 -12.37 4.76
N THR A 65 -18.88 -11.34 4.71
CA THR A 65 -17.91 -11.18 3.61
C THR A 65 -16.69 -12.03 3.91
N LYS A 66 -16.37 -12.97 3.02
CA LYS A 66 -15.13 -13.75 3.04
C LYS A 66 -14.19 -13.22 1.97
N GLU A 67 -13.00 -12.80 2.40
CA GLU A 67 -11.98 -12.24 1.53
C GLU A 67 -10.94 -13.31 1.18
N HIS A 68 -10.66 -13.46 -0.11
CA HIS A 68 -9.67 -14.40 -0.63
C HIS A 68 -8.55 -13.61 -1.28
N PHE A 69 -7.51 -13.34 -0.50
CA PHE A 69 -6.38 -12.57 -0.96
C PHE A 69 -5.56 -13.33 -2.00
N THR A 70 -5.34 -12.70 -3.16
CA THR A 70 -4.29 -13.10 -4.10
C THR A 70 -2.97 -12.51 -3.59
N GLU A 71 -1.98 -13.36 -3.34
CA GLU A 71 -0.74 -13.00 -2.66
C GLU A 71 0.47 -13.10 -3.61
N LEU A 72 1.21 -12.01 -3.78
CA LEU A 72 2.51 -12.01 -4.45
C LEU A 72 3.60 -11.64 -3.45
N ARG A 73 4.54 -12.56 -3.21
CA ARG A 73 5.60 -12.41 -2.21
C ARG A 73 6.99 -12.53 -2.82
N ALA A 74 7.80 -11.49 -2.68
CA ALA A 74 9.20 -11.46 -3.08
C ALA A 74 10.06 -10.82 -1.96
N PRO A 75 10.23 -11.49 -0.81
CA PRO A 75 10.74 -10.87 0.44
C PRO A 75 12.14 -10.25 0.33
N LYS A 76 12.96 -10.71 -0.64
CA LYS A 76 14.30 -10.18 -0.92
C LYS A 76 14.42 -9.51 -2.28
N GLY A 77 13.30 -9.39 -2.98
CA GLY A 77 13.24 -8.95 -4.37
C GLY A 77 12.15 -7.92 -4.56
N LYS A 78 11.69 -7.83 -5.80
CA LYS A 78 10.70 -6.84 -6.23
C LYS A 78 9.43 -7.52 -6.69
N VAL A 79 8.30 -6.88 -6.43
CA VAL A 79 7.04 -7.18 -7.11
C VAL A 79 6.73 -6.01 -8.02
N VAL A 80 6.70 -6.26 -9.33
CA VAL A 80 6.37 -5.27 -10.36
C VAL A 80 5.09 -5.70 -11.05
N ILE A 81 4.02 -4.91 -10.89
CA ILE A 81 2.70 -5.23 -11.44
C ILE A 81 2.03 -4.02 -12.09
N ALA A 82 1.05 -4.28 -12.97
CA ALA A 82 0.22 -3.23 -13.53
C ALA A 82 -0.81 -2.75 -12.47
N ASN A 83 -1.89 -3.48 -12.27
CA ASN A 83 -2.96 -3.08 -11.35
C ASN A 83 -3.21 -4.17 -10.31
N ALA A 84 -3.36 -3.78 -9.04
CA ALA A 84 -3.89 -4.64 -7.99
C ALA A 84 -5.36 -4.26 -7.69
N ARG A 85 -6.27 -5.24 -7.64
CA ARG A 85 -7.71 -5.00 -7.44
C ARG A 85 -8.36 -5.95 -6.43
N GLU A 86 -9.31 -5.44 -5.64
CA GLU A 86 -10.21 -6.16 -4.72
C GLU A 86 -9.59 -6.68 -3.41
N THR A 87 -8.81 -7.75 -3.45
CA THR A 87 -8.21 -8.36 -2.23
C THR A 87 -6.84 -8.89 -2.64
N VAL A 88 -5.85 -8.00 -2.66
CA VAL A 88 -4.48 -8.36 -3.09
C VAL A 88 -3.52 -8.03 -1.97
N LEU A 89 -2.59 -8.94 -1.73
CA LEU A 89 -1.45 -8.74 -0.84
C LEU A 89 -0.17 -8.73 -1.66
N LEU A 90 0.57 -7.63 -1.59
CA LEU A 90 1.90 -7.47 -2.17
C LEU A 90 2.90 -7.37 -1.02
N ASP A 91 3.88 -8.28 -0.98
CA ASP A 91 4.87 -8.36 0.09
C ASP A 91 6.27 -8.52 -0.50
N ALA A 92 7.08 -7.47 -0.48
CA ALA A 92 8.41 -7.50 -1.11
C ALA A 92 9.36 -6.46 -0.51
N ASP A 93 10.66 -6.57 -0.79
CA ASP A 93 11.58 -5.48 -0.46
C ASP A 93 11.17 -4.21 -1.22
N THR A 94 10.91 -4.34 -2.52
CA THR A 94 10.38 -3.25 -3.35
C THR A 94 9.08 -3.64 -4.05
N VAL A 95 8.05 -2.82 -3.93
CA VAL A 95 6.80 -2.95 -4.68
C VAL A 95 6.70 -1.80 -5.68
N VAL A 96 6.53 -2.14 -6.96
CA VAL A 96 6.30 -1.19 -8.05
C VAL A 96 4.95 -1.52 -8.68
N VAL A 97 4.06 -0.56 -8.70
CA VAL A 97 2.67 -0.76 -9.14
C VAL A 97 2.16 0.44 -9.91
N ASN A 98 1.29 0.21 -10.90
CA ASN A 98 0.54 1.31 -11.52
C ASN A 98 -0.60 1.74 -10.59
N ASN A 99 -1.59 0.89 -10.34
CA ASN A 99 -2.74 1.27 -9.50
C ASN A 99 -3.04 0.25 -8.37
N LEU A 100 -3.56 0.77 -7.26
CA LEU A 100 -3.98 0.02 -6.08
C LEU A 100 -5.47 0.26 -5.81
N ILE A 101 -6.34 -0.70 -6.09
CA ILE A 101 -7.78 -0.45 -6.20
C ILE A 101 -8.56 -1.38 -5.28
N ASN A 102 -9.17 -0.85 -4.22
CA ASN A 102 -10.09 -1.54 -3.32
C ASN A 102 -9.42 -2.69 -2.51
N ASN A 103 -9.29 -2.52 -1.19
CA ASN A 103 -8.76 -3.48 -0.21
C ASN A 103 -7.47 -4.18 -0.66
N ILE A 104 -6.46 -3.35 -0.93
CA ILE A 104 -5.10 -3.79 -1.24
C ILE A 104 -4.23 -3.64 -0.01
N LYS A 105 -3.42 -4.66 0.26
CA LYS A 105 -2.41 -4.66 1.32
C LYS A 105 -1.03 -4.67 0.69
N VAL A 106 -0.20 -3.73 1.08
CA VAL A 106 1.18 -3.62 0.64
C VAL A 106 2.08 -3.68 1.86
N HIS A 107 3.01 -4.62 1.90
CA HIS A 107 4.10 -4.66 2.85
C HIS A 107 5.40 -4.49 2.08
N ALA A 108 6.09 -3.36 2.27
CA ALA A 108 7.30 -3.08 1.51
C ALA A 108 8.30 -2.20 2.23
N LYS A 109 9.57 -2.34 1.89
CA LYS A 109 10.57 -1.34 2.23
C LYS A 109 10.46 -0.14 1.30
N HIS A 110 10.34 -0.39 0.01
CA HIS A 110 10.20 0.67 -1.00
C HIS A 110 8.90 0.47 -1.79
N LEU A 111 8.00 1.44 -1.76
CA LEU A 111 6.78 1.45 -2.57
C LEU A 111 6.87 2.55 -3.64
N ILE A 112 6.64 2.19 -4.90
CA ILE A 112 6.58 3.12 -6.02
C ILE A 112 5.24 2.93 -6.72
N VAL A 113 4.43 3.98 -6.74
CA VAL A 113 3.11 4.01 -7.38
C VAL A 113 3.14 4.99 -8.55
N PHE A 114 2.90 4.48 -9.76
CA PHE A 114 2.95 5.29 -10.98
C PHE A 114 1.60 5.84 -11.41
N GLY A 115 0.54 5.07 -11.19
CA GLY A 115 -0.80 5.42 -11.64
C GLY A 115 -1.47 6.43 -10.73
N THR A 116 -2.57 6.95 -11.23
CA THR A 116 -3.33 8.02 -10.58
C THR A 116 -4.33 7.48 -9.56
N THR A 117 -4.57 6.16 -9.51
CA THR A 117 -5.63 5.56 -8.68
C THR A 117 -5.04 4.74 -7.53
N MET A 118 -5.33 5.21 -6.31
CA MET A 118 -5.23 4.41 -5.09
C MET A 118 -6.52 4.58 -4.31
N ASN A 119 -7.41 3.59 -4.26
CA ASN A 119 -8.73 3.80 -3.65
C ASN A 119 -9.16 2.73 -2.63
N TYR A 120 -10.04 3.16 -1.72
CA TYR A 120 -10.81 2.35 -0.76
C TYR A 120 -10.03 1.28 -0.01
N ASN A 121 -9.83 1.47 1.30
CA ASN A 121 -9.27 0.45 2.21
C ASN A 121 -7.89 -0.10 1.79
N CYS A 122 -7.07 0.70 1.11
CA CYS A 122 -5.68 0.34 0.88
C CYS A 122 -4.86 0.54 2.17
N GLU A 123 -4.10 -0.48 2.53
CA GLU A 123 -3.20 -0.47 3.68
C GLU A 123 -1.76 -0.63 3.18
N ILE A 124 -0.91 0.34 3.51
CA ILE A 124 0.52 0.31 3.19
C ILE A 124 1.29 0.19 4.49
N GLU A 125 2.06 -0.87 4.64
CA GLU A 125 2.98 -1.09 5.74
C GLU A 125 4.43 -0.88 5.25
N LEU A 126 5.12 0.11 5.82
CA LEU A 126 6.52 0.40 5.52
C LEU A 126 7.46 -0.14 6.60
N THR A 127 8.54 -0.78 6.17
CA THR A 127 9.63 -1.22 7.04
C THR A 127 10.67 -0.11 7.29
N PRO A 128 11.47 -0.18 8.37
CA PRO A 128 12.50 0.81 8.70
C PRO A 128 13.49 1.10 7.56
N GLY A 129 13.87 2.37 7.42
CA GLY A 129 14.72 2.85 6.32
C GLY A 129 14.03 2.84 4.95
N GLY A 130 12.73 2.55 4.92
CA GLY A 130 11.93 2.49 3.71
C GLY A 130 11.42 3.85 3.21
N SER A 131 10.75 3.82 2.07
CA SER A 131 10.13 4.99 1.47
C SER A 131 8.94 4.63 0.58
N MET A 132 8.02 5.56 0.41
CA MET A 132 7.01 5.50 -0.63
C MET A 132 7.06 6.72 -1.54
N THR A 133 6.82 6.50 -2.83
CA THR A 133 6.77 7.55 -3.85
C THR A 133 5.51 7.39 -4.69
N PHE A 134 4.78 8.49 -4.86
CA PHE A 134 3.61 8.56 -5.73
C PHE A 134 3.93 9.51 -6.88
N HIS A 135 3.99 8.97 -8.09
CA HIS A 135 4.34 9.72 -9.30
C HIS A 135 3.15 10.42 -9.94
N ASP A 136 1.92 10.21 -9.46
CA ASP A 136 0.74 10.94 -9.94
C ASP A 136 1.04 12.45 -10.02
N GLU A 137 1.03 12.98 -11.24
CA GLU A 137 1.15 14.41 -11.55
C GLU A 137 -0.22 15.11 -11.46
N GLY A 138 -1.29 14.36 -11.20
CA GLY A 138 -2.64 14.84 -10.95
C GLY A 138 -2.83 15.48 -9.56
N SER A 139 -4.09 15.73 -9.18
CA SER A 139 -4.41 16.49 -7.96
C SER A 139 -4.26 15.71 -6.65
N GLY A 140 -3.85 14.44 -6.68
CA GLY A 140 -3.94 13.54 -5.53
C GLY A 140 -5.39 13.23 -5.09
N PHE A 141 -6.40 13.68 -5.85
CA PHE A 141 -7.82 13.45 -5.56
C PHE A 141 -8.25 12.00 -5.79
N ALA A 142 -7.66 11.35 -6.80
CA ALA A 142 -7.90 9.93 -7.10
C ALA A 142 -7.18 8.98 -6.11
N LEU A 143 -6.42 9.54 -5.17
CA LEU A 143 -5.89 8.84 -4.00
C LEU A 143 -6.89 8.97 -2.85
N SER A 144 -7.36 7.85 -2.31
CA SER A 144 -8.44 7.79 -1.32
C SER A 144 -8.01 8.37 0.02
N ASP A 145 -8.95 9.07 0.65
CA ASP A 145 -8.83 9.57 2.03
C ASP A 145 -8.76 8.43 3.06
N ASP A 146 -9.27 7.25 2.72
CA ASP A 146 -9.42 6.11 3.62
C ASP A 146 -8.19 5.19 3.62
N ALA A 147 -7.27 5.41 2.68
CA ALA A 147 -6.01 4.69 2.68
C ALA A 147 -5.23 4.96 3.97
N THR A 148 -4.59 3.92 4.49
CA THR A 148 -3.88 3.96 5.76
C THR A 148 -2.43 3.57 5.53
N ILE A 149 -1.52 4.32 6.12
CA ILE A 149 -0.10 4.01 6.15
C ILE A 149 0.25 3.59 7.55
N LYS A 150 0.88 2.44 7.69
CA LYS A 150 1.40 1.89 8.92
C LYS A 150 2.91 1.81 8.81
N LEU A 151 3.61 2.23 9.85
CA LEU A 151 5.02 1.94 10.02
C LEU A 151 5.14 0.66 10.84
N GLU A 152 6.19 -0.12 10.62
CA GLU A 152 6.44 -1.37 11.35
C GLU A 152 6.45 -1.16 12.89
N ASN A 153 6.85 0.02 13.37
CA ASN A 153 6.78 0.36 14.79
C ASN A 153 5.36 0.61 15.34
N GLY A 154 4.33 0.42 14.53
CA GLY A 154 2.93 0.54 14.89
C GLY A 154 2.33 1.94 14.73
N LYS A 155 3.10 2.95 14.32
CA LYS A 155 2.53 4.27 14.00
C LYS A 155 1.64 4.18 12.76
N ILE A 156 0.52 4.88 12.82
CA ILE A 156 -0.50 4.86 11.77
C ILE A 156 -0.79 6.29 11.34
N PHE A 157 -0.82 6.52 10.03
CA PHE A 157 -1.12 7.78 9.39
C PHE A 157 -2.28 7.60 8.41
N LYS A 158 -3.18 8.57 8.37
CA LYS A 158 -4.23 8.60 7.35
C LYS A 158 -3.70 9.30 6.11
N PHE A 159 -3.96 8.72 4.95
CA PHE A 159 -3.46 9.27 3.70
C PHE A 159 -3.97 10.69 3.43
N ARG A 160 -5.21 10.98 3.86
CA ARG A 160 -5.79 12.33 3.85
C ARG A 160 -4.87 13.40 4.46
N GLU A 161 -4.22 13.11 5.59
CA GLU A 161 -3.34 14.06 6.29
C GLU A 161 -2.07 14.37 5.49
N LEU A 162 -1.54 13.37 4.79
CA LEU A 162 -0.37 13.53 3.91
C LEU A 162 -0.72 14.34 2.64
N LYS A 163 -1.96 14.20 2.15
CA LYS A 163 -2.46 15.03 1.04
C LYS A 163 -2.62 16.49 1.45
N THR A 164 -3.28 16.75 2.59
CA THR A 164 -3.49 18.13 3.08
C THR A 164 -2.18 18.87 3.34
N SER A 165 -1.09 18.13 3.58
CA SER A 165 0.25 18.69 3.79
C SER A 165 1.14 18.74 2.53
N ASN A 166 0.58 18.50 1.33
CA ASN A 166 1.28 18.51 0.03
C ASN A 166 2.49 17.55 -0.04
N MET A 167 2.46 16.46 0.73
CA MET A 167 3.55 15.47 0.79
C MET A 167 3.43 14.36 -0.26
N VAL A 168 2.25 14.23 -0.88
CA VAL A 168 1.92 13.20 -1.86
C VAL A 168 1.85 13.79 -3.27
N GLY A 169 2.28 13.01 -4.27
CA GLY A 169 2.23 13.37 -5.70
C GLY A 169 3.52 14.00 -6.21
N PHE A 170 3.57 14.24 -7.52
CA PHE A 170 4.71 14.84 -8.23
C PHE A 170 6.06 14.13 -7.99
N GLY A 171 6.02 12.82 -7.74
CA GLY A 171 7.22 12.02 -7.49
C GLY A 171 7.96 12.35 -6.19
N LYS A 172 7.31 13.05 -5.25
CA LYS A 172 7.90 13.30 -3.93
C LYS A 172 8.05 12.00 -3.16
N GLN A 173 9.23 11.80 -2.58
CA GLN A 173 9.54 10.66 -1.74
C GLN A 173 9.15 10.96 -0.28
N ILE A 174 8.34 10.09 0.30
CA ILE A 174 7.97 10.10 1.72
C ILE A 174 8.75 8.97 2.39
N THR A 175 9.65 9.29 3.32
CA THR A 175 10.49 8.30 3.99
C THR A 175 9.88 7.82 5.30
N TYR A 176 10.20 6.59 5.69
CA TYR A 176 9.87 6.03 7.00
C TYR A 176 10.29 6.98 8.14
N ASP A 177 11.56 7.41 8.13
CA ASP A 177 12.11 8.25 9.19
C ASP A 177 11.45 9.62 9.26
N TYR A 178 11.03 10.17 8.11
CA TYR A 178 10.28 11.41 8.09
C TYR A 178 8.94 11.26 8.82
N LEU A 179 8.18 10.22 8.47
CA LEU A 179 6.89 9.93 9.10
C LEU A 179 7.06 9.65 10.59
N ASP A 180 8.07 8.86 10.97
CA ASP A 180 8.35 8.52 12.36
C ASP A 180 8.67 9.76 13.24
N ASN A 181 9.20 10.83 12.65
CA ASN A 181 9.59 12.04 13.37
C ASN A 181 8.59 13.20 13.26
N LEU A 182 7.41 13.01 12.63
CA LEU A 182 6.38 14.05 12.48
C LEU A 182 5.99 14.70 13.82
N ASP A 183 5.70 13.91 14.86
CA ASP A 183 5.28 14.41 16.18
C ASP A 183 6.35 15.22 16.92
N LYS A 184 7.63 15.00 16.60
CA LYS A 184 8.74 15.71 17.24
C LYS A 184 8.94 17.10 16.65
N LYS A 185 8.53 17.32 15.39
CA LYS A 185 8.65 18.64 14.72
C LYS A 185 7.58 19.62 15.22
N THR A 186 6.33 19.19 15.40
CA THR A 186 5.23 20.02 15.91
C THR A 186 5.50 20.59 17.31
N LYS A 187 6.31 19.92 18.14
CA LYS A 187 6.71 20.41 19.47
C LYS A 187 7.81 21.49 19.47
N ARG A 188 8.53 21.72 18.36
CA ARG A 188 9.60 22.73 18.30
C ARG A 188 9.10 24.14 17.94
N ASP A 189 7.93 24.28 17.30
CA ASP A 189 7.42 25.58 16.84
C ASP A 189 6.52 26.34 17.83
N THR A 190 6.18 25.77 19.00
CA THR A 190 5.42 26.47 20.05
C THR A 190 6.29 27.33 20.99
N GLY A 191 7.49 27.72 20.56
CA GLY A 191 8.46 28.51 21.32
C GLY A 191 8.48 30.00 21.00
N PHE A 192 7.34 30.63 20.68
CA PHE A 192 7.27 32.09 20.50
C PHE A 192 7.37 32.79 21.87
N LYS A 193 8.60 33.05 22.34
CA LYS A 193 8.87 33.95 23.48
C LYS A 193 8.51 35.38 23.08
N ILE A 194 7.29 35.81 23.37
CA ILE A 194 6.90 37.23 23.34
C ILE A 194 7.61 37.93 24.52
N GLY A 195 8.77 38.51 24.25
CA GLY A 195 9.49 39.36 25.19
C GLY A 195 8.97 40.81 25.13
N PHE A 196 7.94 41.14 25.89
CA PHE A 196 7.58 42.53 26.15
C PHE A 196 8.64 43.18 27.06
N LYS A 197 9.57 43.92 26.47
CA LYS A 197 10.47 44.83 27.19
C LYS A 197 9.67 46.05 27.68
N PHE A 198 9.34 46.05 28.97
CA PHE A 198 8.93 47.25 29.70
C PHE A 198 10.04 48.31 29.63
N PHE A 199 9.80 49.41 28.91
CA PHE A 199 10.60 50.63 29.05
C PHE A 199 9.98 51.51 30.12
N ARG A 200 10.69 51.62 31.25
CA ARG A 200 10.45 52.61 32.30
C ARG A 200 11.55 53.66 32.20
N LYS A 201 11.20 54.94 32.03
CA LYS A 201 12.00 56.16 32.31
C LYS A 201 11.15 57.36 31.91
N LYS A 202 11.09 58.47 32.62
CA LYS A 202 11.52 58.86 33.97
C LYS A 202 10.73 60.14 34.27
#